data_AF-A0A8X7WXZ7-F1
#
_entry.id   AF-A0A8X7WXZ7-F1
#
_cell.length_a   1.000
_cell.length_b   1.000
_cell.length_c   1.000
_cell.angle_alpha   90.00
_cell.angle_beta   90.00
_cell.angle_gamma   90.00
#
_symmetry.space_group_name_H-M   'P 1'
#
loop_
_entity.id
_entity.type
_entity.pdbx_description
1 polymer ?
#
loop_
_entity_poly.entity_id
_entity_poly.type
_entity_poly.pdbx_seq_one_letter_code
_entity_poly.pdbx_strand_id
1 'polypeptide(L)'
;MQLMLVDQKEFLQLLIQDLQYRRIFEGKENEKYLRCDKAAEHTDLQLLFSKALANDEYFTIGRIIAVSLIHGGPGPQFLSPNLVNYIVGTGEISPSIEDISDPDIHKMLLKV
;
A
#
# COMPACT_ATOMS: atom_id res chain seq x y z
N MET A 1 36.72 -12.73 6.75
CA MET A 1 35.62 -12.34 5.83
C MET A 1 34.32 -12.85 6.42
N GLN A 2 33.79 -12.13 7.40
CA GLN A 2 32.57 -12.48 8.13
C GLN A 2 31.43 -11.82 7.36
N LEU A 3 30.97 -12.48 6.30
CA LEU A 3 29.77 -12.06 5.57
C LEU A 3 28.58 -12.31 6.50
N MET A 4 28.16 -11.20 7.08
CA MET A 4 26.99 -10.99 7.91
C MET A 4 25.78 -11.69 7.29
N LEU A 5 25.37 -12.82 7.89
CA LEU A 5 24.02 -13.34 7.74
C LEU A 5 23.10 -12.23 8.23
N VAL A 6 22.43 -11.52 7.32
CA VAL A 6 21.34 -10.62 7.70
C VAL A 6 20.35 -11.47 8.48
N ASP A 7 20.09 -11.09 9.73
CA ASP A 7 19.10 -11.78 10.56
C ASP A 7 17.76 -11.75 9.81
N GLN A 8 17.04 -12.89 9.78
CA GLN A 8 15.75 -13.00 9.11
C GLN A 8 14.80 -11.86 9.50
N LYS A 9 14.83 -11.43 10.76
CA LYS A 9 14.01 -10.33 11.26
C LYS A 9 14.42 -8.98 10.66
N GLU A 10 15.72 -8.74 10.54
CA GLU A 10 16.26 -7.51 9.94
C GLU A 10 15.93 -7.44 8.45
N PHE A 11 16.06 -8.55 7.72
CA PHE A 11 15.65 -8.62 6.32
C PHE A 11 14.16 -8.30 6.13
N LEU A 12 13.28 -8.91 6.94
CA LEU A 12 11.84 -8.65 6.88
C LEU A 12 11.51 -7.20 7.23
N GLN A 13 12.24 -6.61 8.18
CA GLN A 13 12.07 -5.20 8.53
C GLN A 13 12.41 -4.28 7.36
N LEU A 14 13.56 -4.47 6.72
CA LEU A 14 13.96 -3.68 5.56
C LEU A 14 12.99 -3.90 4.39
N LEU A 15 12.57 -5.13 4.14
CA LEU A 15 11.62 -5.47 3.08
C LEU A 15 10.28 -4.74 3.25
N ILE A 16 9.74 -4.71 4.48
CA ILE A 16 8.47 -4.02 4.78
C ILE A 16 8.65 -2.50 4.72
N GLN A 17 9.77 -1.98 5.20
CA GLN A 17 10.08 -0.55 5.11
C GLN A 17 10.19 -0.07 3.66
N ASP A 18 10.77 -0.85 2.76
CA ASP A 18 10.87 -0.51 1.34
C ASP A 18 9.51 -0.61 0.62
N LEU A 19 8.65 -1.51 1.08
CA LEU A 19 7.35 -1.79 0.45
C LEU A 19 6.46 -0.55 0.36
N GLN A 20 6.53 0.32 1.36
CA GLN A 20 5.71 1.53 1.44
C GLN A 20 5.94 2.50 0.27
N TYR A 21 7.10 2.43 -0.41
CA TYR A 21 7.44 3.31 -1.54
C TYR A 21 7.00 2.75 -2.89
N ARG A 22 6.39 1.56 -2.92
CA ARG A 22 5.82 1.00 -4.14
C ARG A 22 4.68 1.88 -4.64
N ARG A 23 4.59 2.00 -5.96
CA ARG A 23 3.62 2.88 -6.65
C ARG A 23 2.17 2.42 -6.52
N ILE A 24 1.96 1.19 -6.03
CA ILE A 24 0.64 0.64 -5.74
C ILE A 24 0.03 1.21 -4.46
N PHE A 25 0.80 1.98 -3.68
CA PHE A 25 0.33 2.67 -2.49
C PHE A 25 0.28 4.18 -2.71
N GLU A 26 -0.74 4.82 -2.16
CA GLU A 26 -0.94 6.27 -2.19
C GLU A 26 -1.56 6.77 -0.89
N GLY A 27 -1.64 8.09 -0.71
CA GLY A 27 -2.07 8.71 0.54
C GLY A 27 -0.89 9.22 1.37
N LYS A 28 -1.20 9.65 2.59
CA LYS A 28 -0.24 10.29 3.50
C LYS A 28 0.75 9.27 4.06
N GLU A 29 1.83 9.77 4.64
CA GLU A 29 2.74 8.93 5.42
C GLU A 29 1.98 8.24 6.57
N ASN A 30 2.19 6.94 6.73
CA ASN A 30 1.50 6.09 7.71
C ASN A 30 -0.02 5.93 7.55
N GLU A 31 -0.62 6.46 6.48
CA GLU A 31 -2.05 6.33 6.19
C GLU A 31 -2.28 5.97 4.72
N LYS A 32 -1.52 5.01 4.20
CA LYS A 32 -1.59 4.65 2.79
C LYS A 32 -2.76 3.73 2.47
N TYR A 33 -3.36 3.97 1.31
CA TYR A 33 -4.36 3.14 0.66
C TYR A 33 -3.76 2.45 -0.58
N LEU A 34 -4.49 1.47 -1.13
CA LEU A 34 -4.16 0.89 -2.41
C LEU A 34 -4.59 1.83 -3.54
N ARG A 35 -3.66 2.17 -4.41
CA ARG A 35 -3.97 2.89 -5.65
C ARG A 35 -4.77 1.97 -6.57
N CYS A 36 -5.93 2.45 -7.00
CA CYS A 36 -6.85 1.73 -7.89
C CYS A 36 -7.19 2.59 -9.12
N ASP A 37 -6.17 3.07 -9.83
CA ASP A 37 -6.36 3.99 -10.94
C ASP A 37 -6.82 3.28 -12.22
N LYS A 38 -8.13 3.25 -12.44
CA LYS A 38 -8.71 3.11 -13.78
C LYS A 38 -8.90 4.46 -14.49
N ALA A 39 -8.79 5.58 -13.76
CA ALA A 39 -9.29 6.89 -14.16
C ALA A 39 -8.36 7.71 -15.07
N ALA A 40 -7.11 7.29 -15.27
CA ALA A 40 -6.18 8.05 -16.10
C ALA A 40 -6.42 7.73 -17.59
N GLU A 41 -7.42 8.37 -18.21
CA GLU A 41 -7.50 8.38 -19.67
C GLU A 41 -6.22 9.04 -20.23
N HIS A 42 -5.48 8.28 -21.03
CA HIS A 42 -4.27 8.72 -21.76
C HIS A 42 -3.09 9.24 -20.92
N THR A 43 -2.62 8.48 -19.94
CA THR A 43 -1.36 8.79 -19.24
C THR A 43 -0.56 7.56 -18.83
N ASP A 44 0.75 7.75 -18.61
CA ASP A 44 1.71 6.73 -18.14
C ASP A 44 1.25 5.99 -16.87
N LEU A 45 0.39 6.60 -16.05
CA LEU A 45 -0.15 6.01 -14.82
C LEU A 45 -1.09 4.82 -15.07
N GLN A 46 -1.92 4.83 -16.12
CA GLN A 46 -2.79 3.70 -16.47
C GLN A 46 -1.96 2.50 -16.94
N LEU A 47 -0.88 2.76 -17.68
CA LEU A 47 0.09 1.73 -18.06
C LEU A 47 0.79 1.12 -16.83
N LEU A 48 1.01 1.91 -15.77
CA LEU A 48 1.58 1.40 -14.53
C LEU A 48 0.59 0.55 -13.72
N PHE A 49 -0.68 0.96 -13.61
CA PHE A 49 -1.70 0.16 -12.93
C PHE A 49 -1.95 -1.17 -13.66
N SER A 50 -2.09 -1.13 -14.99
CA SER A 50 -2.23 -2.35 -15.80
C SER A 50 -1.00 -3.25 -15.71
N LYS A 51 0.21 -2.71 -15.65
CA LYS A 51 1.44 -3.49 -15.36
C LYS A 51 1.42 -4.10 -13.95
N ALA A 52 1.01 -3.36 -12.93
CA ALA A 52 0.93 -3.87 -11.56
C ALA A 52 -0.06 -5.04 -11.47
N LEU A 53 -1.21 -4.94 -12.15
CA LEU A 53 -2.17 -6.04 -12.29
C LEU A 53 -1.60 -7.21 -13.09
N ALA A 54 -1.02 -6.96 -14.26
CA ALA A 54 -0.47 -7.99 -15.13
C ALA A 54 0.71 -8.76 -14.49
N ASN A 55 1.42 -8.13 -13.56
CA ASN A 55 2.55 -8.71 -12.85
C ASN A 55 2.17 -9.26 -11.46
N ASP A 56 0.88 -9.38 -11.13
CA ASP A 56 0.40 -9.86 -9.82
C ASP A 56 1.04 -9.11 -8.63
N GLU A 57 1.30 -7.80 -8.77
CA GLU A 57 2.07 -7.03 -7.79
C GLU A 57 1.31 -6.94 -6.46
N TYR A 58 0.00 -6.71 -6.50
CA TYR A 58 -0.87 -6.71 -5.30
C TYR A 58 -0.84 -8.07 -4.58
N PHE A 59 -0.94 -9.17 -5.34
CA PHE A 59 -0.91 -10.52 -4.77
C PHE A 59 0.45 -10.81 -4.14
N THR A 60 1.53 -10.48 -4.84
CA THR A 60 2.91 -10.67 -4.37
C THR A 60 3.18 -9.88 -3.09
N ILE A 61 2.76 -8.62 -3.05
CA ILE A 61 2.89 -7.75 -1.87
C ILE A 61 2.07 -8.27 -0.70
N GLY A 62 0.84 -8.74 -0.94
CA GLY A 62 0.03 -9.41 0.08
C GLY A 62 0.74 -10.63 0.67
N ARG A 63 1.41 -11.45 -0.15
CA ARG A 63 2.22 -12.56 0.35
C ARG A 63 3.43 -12.09 1.15
N ILE A 64 4.15 -11.06 0.71
CA ILE A 64 5.30 -10.51 1.44
C ILE A 64 4.87 -10.08 2.85
N ILE A 65 3.75 -9.36 2.95
CA ILE A 65 3.17 -8.94 4.23
C ILE A 65 2.83 -10.16 5.09
N ALA A 66 2.13 -11.15 4.53
CA ALA A 66 1.77 -12.38 5.25
C ALA A 66 3.01 -13.15 5.74
N VAL A 67 4.04 -13.30 4.91
CA VAL A 67 5.29 -13.96 5.28
C VAL A 67 5.96 -13.21 6.42
N SER A 68 6.02 -11.87 6.37
CA SER A 68 6.57 -11.07 7.47
C SER A 68 5.83 -11.36 8.78
N LEU A 69 4.50 -11.28 8.77
CA LEU A 69 3.67 -11.49 9.97
C LEU A 69 3.82 -12.90 10.55
N ILE A 70 3.76 -13.95 9.72
CA ILE A 70 3.84 -15.36 10.15
C ILE A 70 5.19 -15.69 10.79
N HIS A 71 6.27 -15.02 10.36
CA HIS A 71 7.61 -15.22 10.90
C HIS A 71 7.98 -14.23 12.02
N GLY A 72 7.03 -13.45 12.53
CA GLY A 72 7.27 -12.48 13.61
C GLY A 72 8.04 -11.22 13.17
N GLY A 73 8.10 -10.95 11.86
CA GLY A 73 8.54 -9.68 11.29
C GLY A 73 7.48 -8.57 11.46
N PRO A 74 7.80 -7.33 11.07
CA PRO A 74 6.87 -6.22 11.20
C PRO A 74 5.69 -6.33 10.23
N GLY A 75 4.52 -5.88 10.69
CA GLY A 75 3.37 -5.63 9.84
C GLY A 75 3.53 -4.33 9.02
N PRO A 76 2.64 -4.09 8.06
CA PRO A 76 2.71 -2.93 7.19
C PRO A 76 2.16 -1.68 7.91
N GLN A 77 2.94 -1.11 8.84
CA GLN A 77 2.51 0.04 9.65
C GLN A 77 2.18 1.29 8.83
N PHE A 78 2.58 1.31 7.56
CA PHE A 78 2.33 2.41 6.67
C PHE A 78 0.89 2.44 6.10
N LEU A 79 0.11 1.36 6.25
CA LEU A 79 -1.27 1.29 5.75
C LEU A 79 -2.22 2.03 6.69
N SER A 80 -3.24 2.67 6.10
CA SER A 80 -4.28 3.32 6.89
C SER A 80 -5.07 2.33 7.75
N PRO A 81 -5.52 2.73 8.95
CA PRO A 81 -6.39 1.90 9.77
C PRO A 81 -7.67 1.49 9.04
N ASN A 82 -8.25 2.37 8.23
CA ASN A 82 -9.44 2.08 7.41
C ASN A 82 -9.17 0.92 6.43
N LEU A 83 -8.03 0.92 5.74
CA LEU A 83 -7.68 -0.17 4.83
C LEU A 83 -7.41 -1.47 5.59
N VAL A 84 -6.71 -1.41 6.72
CA VAL A 84 -6.47 -2.59 7.56
C VAL A 84 -7.80 -3.19 8.02
N ASN A 85 -8.71 -2.39 8.56
CA ASN A 85 -10.05 -2.80 9.00
C ASN A 85 -10.87 -3.43 7.87
N TYR A 86 -10.79 -2.85 6.68
CA TYR A 86 -11.41 -3.42 5.48
C TYR A 86 -10.83 -4.81 5.15
N ILE A 87 -9.50 -4.97 5.17
CA ILE A 87 -8.83 -6.25 4.88
C ILE A 87 -9.18 -7.32 5.91
N VAL A 88 -9.23 -6.98 7.20
CA VAL A 88 -9.55 -7.94 8.27
C VAL A 88 -11.06 -8.20 8.43
N GLY A 89 -11.90 -7.48 7.69
CA GLY A 89 -13.35 -7.68 7.67
C GLY A 89 -14.05 -7.21 8.95
N THR A 90 -13.46 -6.28 9.71
CA THR A 90 -14.09 -5.72 10.92
C THR A 90 -15.23 -4.76 10.58
N GLY A 91 -15.32 -4.28 9.34
CA GLY A 91 -16.43 -3.47 8.82
C GLY A 91 -16.45 -2.02 9.33
N GLU A 92 -15.62 -1.67 10.31
CA GLU A 92 -15.44 -0.32 10.81
C GLU A 92 -14.51 0.47 9.90
N ILE A 93 -15.09 1.16 8.92
CA ILE A 93 -14.39 2.15 8.11
C ILE A 93 -15.08 3.49 8.25
N SER A 94 -14.30 4.54 8.50
CA SER A 94 -14.77 5.92 8.56
C SER A 94 -13.84 6.81 7.75
N PRO A 95 -13.79 6.63 6.41
CA PRO A 95 -12.97 7.48 5.56
C PRO A 95 -13.50 8.92 5.54
N SER A 96 -12.60 9.88 5.46
CA SER A 96 -12.90 11.31 5.38
C SER A 96 -12.45 11.90 4.04
N ILE A 97 -12.82 13.16 3.76
CA ILE A 97 -12.42 13.84 2.52
C ILE A 97 -10.88 13.93 2.43
N GLU A 98 -10.21 14.04 3.57
CA GLU A 98 -8.76 14.10 3.69
C GLU A 98 -8.03 12.79 3.32
N ASP A 99 -8.76 11.67 3.16
CA ASP A 99 -8.23 10.40 2.66
C ASP A 99 -8.16 10.37 1.11
N ILE A 100 -8.81 11.31 0.43
CA ILE A 100 -8.87 11.35 -1.03
C ILE A 100 -7.54 11.88 -1.57
N SER A 101 -6.78 10.97 -2.21
CA SER A 101 -5.47 11.28 -2.79
C SER A 101 -5.56 11.99 -4.14
N ASP A 102 -6.68 11.84 -4.85
CA ASP A 102 -6.93 12.52 -6.12
C ASP A 102 -7.28 14.00 -5.87
N PRO A 103 -6.44 14.95 -6.31
CA PRO A 103 -6.64 16.36 -6.02
C PRO A 103 -7.84 16.97 -6.75
N ASP A 104 -8.26 16.40 -7.87
CA ASP A 104 -9.39 16.89 -8.64
C ASP A 104 -10.69 16.45 -8.00
N ILE A 105 -10.80 15.18 -7.60
CA ILE A 105 -11.93 14.66 -6.80
C ILE A 105 -12.02 15.42 -5.47
N HIS A 106 -10.90 15.59 -4.77
CA HIS A 106 -10.85 16.32 -3.50
C HIS A 106 -11.37 17.76 -3.66
N LYS A 107 -10.93 18.48 -4.69
CA LYS A 107 -11.43 19.84 -4.99
C LYS A 107 -12.91 19.85 -5.38
N MET A 108 -13.39 18.85 -6.11
CA MET A 108 -14.80 18.76 -6.49
C MET A 108 -15.69 18.60 -5.26
N LEU A 109 -15.29 17.77 -4.29
CA LEU A 109 -16.05 17.54 -3.08
C LEU A 109 -16.02 18.73 -2.10
N LEU A 110 -14.94 19.51 -2.07
CA LEU A 110 -14.86 20.74 -1.28
C LEU A 110 -15.72 21.90 -1.82
N LYS A 111 -16.16 21.82 -3.08
CA LYS A 111 -17.00 22.85 -3.71
C LYS A 111 -18.51 22.63 -3.50
N VAL A 112 -18.89 21.53 -2.86
CA VAL A 112 -20.29 21.19 -2.50
C VAL A 112 -20.61 21.80 -1.14
#